data_AF-A0A3C1SUK9-F1
#
_entry.id   AF-A0A3C1SUK9-F1
#
_cell.length_a   1.000
_cell.length_b   1.000
_cell.length_c   1.000
_cell.angle_alpha   90.00
_cell.angle_beta   90.00
_cell.angle_gamma   90.00
#
_symmetry.space_group_name_H-M   'P 1'
#
loop_
_entity.id
_entity.type
_entity.pdbx_description
1 polymer ?
#
loop_
_entity_poly.entity_id
_entity_poly.type
_entity_poly.pdbx_seq_one_letter_code
_entity_poly.pdbx_strand_id
1 'polypeptide(L)'
;MYRFLANGFCGVATLLVAVPLLASTADFEAGTLKSERGNARIRVQLGPRPYFLVNDMENGPLKDKLLACADGPFKSSTFSIGHRGAAMQFPEHTRESYLAAARMGAGVIECDVTFTKDKELVCRHAQNDLHTTTNVLTVPELAAKCVKPFTPATFDAGGKLLTAASAECRTSDITLAEF
;
A
#
# COMPACT_ATOMS: atom_id res chain seq x y z
N MET A 1 -28.60 25.51 -43.64
CA MET A 1 -29.58 26.54 -43.21
C MET A 1 -29.07 27.08 -41.89
N TYR A 2 -28.53 28.28 -41.68
CA TYR A 2 -28.35 29.57 -42.38
C TYR A 2 -26.85 29.96 -42.24
N ARG A 3 -26.11 30.35 -43.28
CA ARG A 3 -26.04 31.60 -44.07
C ARG A 3 -24.95 32.57 -43.55
N PHE A 4 -23.99 32.80 -44.46
CA PHE A 4 -22.89 33.78 -44.52
C PHE A 4 -23.30 35.25 -44.30
N LEU A 5 -22.33 36.08 -43.87
CA LEU A 5 -21.94 37.45 -44.33
C LEU A 5 -21.04 38.08 -43.22
N ALA A 6 -19.71 38.28 -43.38
CA ALA A 6 -18.94 39.21 -44.21
C ALA A 6 -18.87 40.67 -43.72
N ASN A 7 -17.62 41.12 -43.53
CA ASN A 7 -17.03 42.47 -43.63
C ASN A 7 -17.08 43.48 -42.46
N GLY A 8 -15.88 44.02 -42.17
CA GLY A 8 -15.68 45.22 -41.35
C GLY A 8 -14.22 45.52 -41.01
N PHE A 9 -13.35 45.66 -42.01
CA PHE A 9 -12.00 46.23 -41.84
C PHE A 9 -12.10 47.75 -41.64
N CYS A 10 -11.46 48.32 -40.62
CA CYS A 10 -11.00 49.71 -40.66
C CYS A 10 -9.94 50.00 -39.58
N GLY A 11 -8.78 50.50 -40.01
CA GLY A 11 -8.00 51.49 -39.26
C GLY A 11 -6.89 50.97 -38.34
N VAL A 12 -5.69 50.85 -38.90
CA VAL A 12 -4.42 50.80 -38.17
C VAL A 12 -4.12 52.17 -37.58
N ALA A 13 -3.84 52.25 -36.28
CA ALA A 13 -3.14 53.38 -35.66
C ALA A 13 -1.96 52.82 -34.86
N THR A 14 -0.77 52.94 -35.46
CA THR A 14 0.53 52.60 -34.91
C THR A 14 0.90 53.58 -33.80
N LEU A 15 1.00 53.09 -32.56
CA LEU A 15 1.77 53.76 -31.50
C LEU A 15 2.90 52.81 -31.08
N LEU A 16 4.11 53.15 -31.51
CA LEU A 16 5.36 52.54 -31.05
C LEU A 16 5.57 52.94 -29.58
N VAL A 17 5.39 51.99 -28.66
CA VAL A 17 5.90 52.09 -27.29
C VAL A 17 6.99 51.04 -27.16
N ALA A 18 8.23 51.50 -27.00
CA ALA A 18 9.37 50.64 -26.70
C ALA A 18 9.17 50.00 -25.33
N VAL A 19 8.97 48.68 -25.30
CA VAL A 19 8.97 47.89 -24.06
C VAL A 19 10.38 47.34 -23.85
N PRO A 20 11.03 47.61 -22.71
CA PRO A 20 12.34 47.05 -22.43
C PRO A 20 12.23 45.55 -22.16
N LEU A 21 13.14 44.80 -22.78
CA LEU A 21 13.33 43.36 -22.61
C LEU A 21 13.82 43.09 -21.17
N LEU A 22 12.93 42.76 -20.26
CA LEU A 22 13.30 42.19 -18.96
C LEU A 22 13.42 40.67 -19.14
N ALA A 23 14.66 40.18 -19.20
CA ALA A 23 14.94 38.76 -19.07
C ALA A 23 14.53 38.30 -17.65
N SER A 24 13.40 37.62 -17.55
CA SER A 24 12.99 36.94 -16.32
C SER A 24 13.86 35.69 -16.17
N THR A 25 14.80 35.70 -15.23
CA THR A 25 15.34 34.46 -14.66
C THR A 25 14.17 33.73 -14.01
N ALA A 26 13.86 32.53 -14.48
CA ALA A 26 12.89 31.66 -13.81
C ALA A 26 13.59 31.09 -12.57
N ASP A 27 13.40 31.75 -11.43
CA ASP A 27 13.77 31.18 -10.14
C ASP A 27 12.82 30.01 -9.85
N PHE A 28 13.36 28.79 -9.93
CA PHE A 28 12.67 27.58 -9.52
C PHE A 28 12.60 27.55 -7.99
N GLU A 29 11.62 28.23 -7.41
CA GLU A 29 11.27 28.05 -6.00
C GLU A 29 10.69 26.65 -5.82
N ALA A 30 11.41 25.80 -5.09
CA ALA A 30 10.93 24.52 -4.62
C ALA A 30 9.70 24.74 -3.71
N GLY A 31 8.52 24.69 -4.33
CA GLY A 31 7.23 24.75 -3.63
C GLY A 31 7.15 23.66 -2.58
N THR A 32 7.33 24.04 -1.31
CA THR A 32 7.07 23.15 -0.18
C THR A 32 5.57 22.95 -0.13
N LEU A 33 5.08 21.78 -0.53
CA LEU A 33 3.68 21.39 -0.36
C LEU A 33 3.37 21.35 1.15
N LYS A 34 2.85 22.47 1.67
CA LYS A 34 2.25 22.51 3.00
C LYS A 34 1.02 21.62 2.97
N SER A 35 1.14 20.45 3.60
CA SER A 35 0.03 19.55 3.88
C SER A 35 -0.97 20.26 4.79
N GLU A 36 -1.97 20.91 4.22
CA GLU A 36 -3.20 21.30 4.92
C GLU A 36 -4.02 20.05 5.27
N ARG A 37 -3.48 19.20 6.14
CA ARG A 37 -4.26 18.14 6.77
C ARG A 37 -5.05 18.80 7.89
N GLY A 38 -6.29 19.17 7.56
CA GLY A 38 -7.33 19.48 8.52
C GLY A 38 -7.30 18.49 9.67
N ASN A 39 -7.33 19.05 10.88
CA ASN A 39 -7.23 18.43 12.20
C ASN A 39 -8.39 17.46 12.49
N ALA A 40 -8.59 16.43 11.67
CA ALA A 40 -9.31 15.25 12.10
C ALA A 40 -8.34 14.46 12.99
N ARG A 41 -8.39 14.70 14.31
CA ARG A 41 -7.69 13.85 15.27
C ARG A 41 -8.21 12.42 15.09
N ILE A 42 -7.45 11.57 14.41
CA ILE A 42 -7.76 10.15 14.32
C ILE A 42 -7.77 9.64 15.76
N ARG A 43 -8.95 9.24 16.25
CA ARG A 43 -9.08 8.61 17.56
C ARG A 43 -8.38 7.26 17.47
N VAL A 44 -7.24 7.15 18.15
CA VAL A 44 -6.47 5.91 18.15
C VAL A 44 -7.26 4.81 18.84
N GLN A 45 -7.38 3.67 18.17
CA GLN A 45 -8.05 2.48 18.68
C GLN A 45 -7.16 1.26 18.41
N LEU A 46 -6.68 0.62 19.48
CA LEU A 46 -5.75 -0.50 19.39
C LEU A 46 -6.39 -1.84 18.95
N GLY A 47 -7.73 -1.92 18.94
CA GLY A 47 -8.45 -3.15 18.66
C GLY A 47 -8.31 -4.20 19.78
N PRO A 48 -8.84 -5.41 19.60
CA PRO A 48 -8.94 -6.40 20.68
C PRO A 48 -7.62 -7.14 20.98
N ARG A 49 -6.71 -7.24 20.00
CA ARG A 49 -5.53 -8.11 20.09
C ARG A 49 -4.59 -7.78 21.27
N PRO A 50 -4.22 -6.52 21.54
CA PRO A 50 -3.35 -6.23 22.70
C PRO A 50 -3.97 -6.69 24.02
N TYR A 51 -5.27 -6.52 24.20
CA TYR A 51 -5.98 -6.98 25.39
C TYR A 51 -6.01 -8.51 25.49
N PHE A 52 -6.28 -9.19 24.37
CA PHE A 52 -6.23 -10.65 24.29
C PHE A 52 -4.86 -11.18 24.73
N LEU A 53 -3.78 -10.60 24.21
CA LEU A 53 -2.41 -11.01 24.54
C LEU A 53 -2.08 -10.78 26.02
N VAL A 54 -2.45 -9.62 26.59
CA VAL A 54 -2.19 -9.33 28.00
C VAL A 54 -3.00 -10.24 28.92
N ASN A 55 -4.24 -10.57 28.56
CA ASN A 55 -5.08 -11.47 29.36
C ASN A 55 -4.56 -12.91 29.39
N ASP A 56 -3.94 -13.36 28.29
CA ASP A 56 -3.35 -14.70 28.14
C ASP A 56 -1.99 -14.86 28.88
N MET A 57 -1.40 -13.76 29.36
CA MET A 57 -0.17 -13.81 30.16
C MET A 57 -0.42 -14.46 31.54
N GLU A 58 0.62 -15.12 32.07
CA GLU A 58 0.65 -15.54 33.47
C GLU A 58 0.48 -14.35 34.42
N ASN A 59 -0.12 -14.60 35.58
CA ASN A 59 -0.31 -13.56 36.59
C ASN A 59 1.04 -13.11 37.14
N GLY A 60 1.25 -11.79 37.19
CA GLY A 60 2.47 -11.22 37.73
C GLY A 60 2.57 -9.71 37.49
N PRO A 61 3.61 -9.07 38.04
CA PRO A 61 3.74 -7.61 38.04
C PRO A 61 3.68 -6.96 36.64
N LEU A 62 4.15 -7.68 35.61
CA LEU A 62 4.11 -7.19 34.23
C LEU A 62 2.68 -7.15 33.68
N LYS A 63 1.88 -8.20 33.92
CA LYS A 63 0.48 -8.25 33.50
C LYS A 63 -0.32 -7.12 34.15
N ASP A 64 -0.15 -6.93 35.46
CA ASP A 64 -0.82 -5.86 36.22
C ASP A 64 -0.47 -4.48 35.66
N LYS A 65 0.82 -4.26 35.35
CA LYS A 65 1.29 -3.00 34.74
C LYS A 65 0.71 -2.75 33.34
N LEU A 66 0.59 -3.79 32.51
CA LEU A 66 0.02 -3.66 31.17
C LEU A 66 -1.50 -3.42 31.22
N LEU A 67 -2.21 -4.11 32.12
CA LEU A 67 -3.64 -3.92 32.34
C LEU A 67 -3.95 -2.52 32.89
N ALA A 68 -3.08 -1.94 33.72
CA ALA A 68 -3.22 -0.55 34.16
C ALA A 68 -3.21 0.47 33.00
N CYS A 69 -2.68 0.10 31.83
CA CYS A 69 -2.67 0.91 30.62
C CYS A 69 -3.84 0.60 29.66
N ALA A 70 -4.76 -0.29 30.02
CA ALA A 70 -5.79 -0.83 29.11
C ALA A 70 -6.68 0.27 28.49
N ASP A 71 -7.07 1.29 29.25
CA ASP A 71 -8.02 2.31 28.78
C ASP A 71 -7.34 3.55 28.17
N GLY A 72 -6.01 3.61 28.18
CA GLY A 72 -5.25 4.72 27.61
C GLY A 72 -5.49 6.06 28.34
N PRO A 73 -4.85 7.14 27.88
CA PRO A 73 -5.08 7.65 26.53
C PRO A 73 -4.07 7.14 25.50
N PHE A 74 -4.58 6.67 24.35
CA PHE A 74 -3.75 6.30 23.20
C PHE A 74 -3.57 7.46 22.24
N LYS A 75 -2.36 7.60 21.70
CA LYS A 75 -1.99 8.63 20.73
C LYS A 75 -1.08 8.04 19.67
N SER A 76 -1.08 8.63 18.48
CA SER A 76 -0.15 8.25 17.44
C SER A 76 1.29 8.58 17.84
N SER A 77 2.24 7.75 17.44
CA SER A 77 3.67 7.98 17.68
C SER A 77 4.45 7.84 16.39
N THR A 78 5.33 8.80 16.09
CA THR A 78 6.25 8.74 14.93
C THR A 78 7.30 7.64 15.05
N PHE A 79 7.48 7.09 16.24
CA PHE A 79 8.38 5.95 16.49
C PHE A 79 7.66 4.60 16.46
N SER A 80 6.32 4.58 16.34
CA SER A 80 5.56 3.33 16.18
C SER A 80 5.51 2.93 14.71
N ILE A 81 6.02 1.74 14.41
CA ILE A 81 6.12 1.18 13.07
C ILE A 81 5.10 0.04 12.94
N GLY A 82 4.12 0.21 12.06
CA GLY A 82 3.23 -0.86 11.62
C GLY A 82 3.96 -1.77 10.64
N HIS A 83 4.70 -2.74 11.18
CA HIS A 83 5.43 -3.75 10.40
C HIS A 83 4.44 -4.51 9.49
N ARG A 84 4.56 -4.28 8.18
CA ARG A 84 3.64 -4.75 7.14
C ARG A 84 2.16 -4.36 7.37
N GLY A 85 1.93 -3.25 8.06
CA GLY A 85 0.63 -2.80 8.54
C GLY A 85 0.27 -3.33 9.94
N ALA A 86 -0.97 -3.76 10.12
CA ALA A 86 -1.50 -4.39 11.35
C ALA A 86 -1.50 -5.92 11.20
N ALA A 87 -0.31 -6.47 10.89
CA ALA A 87 -0.11 -7.90 10.72
C ALA A 87 -0.58 -8.70 11.95
N MET A 88 -0.87 -9.98 11.76
CA MET A 88 -1.49 -10.88 12.76
C MET A 88 -2.96 -10.57 13.13
N GLN A 89 -3.52 -9.47 12.65
CA GLN A 89 -4.96 -9.18 12.71
C GLN A 89 -5.56 -9.02 11.31
N PHE A 90 -4.77 -8.48 10.38
CA PHE A 90 -5.12 -8.33 8.97
C PHE A 90 -4.00 -8.96 8.11
N PRO A 91 -4.31 -9.41 6.87
CA PRO A 91 -3.28 -9.90 5.96
C PRO A 91 -2.22 -8.83 5.69
N GLU A 92 -0.95 -9.19 5.81
CA GLU A 92 0.17 -8.28 5.61
C GLU A 92 0.17 -7.61 4.22
N HIS A 93 0.74 -6.41 4.15
CA HIS A 93 0.84 -5.62 2.91
C HIS A 93 -0.47 -5.37 2.14
N THR A 94 -1.62 -5.45 2.81
CA THR A 94 -2.91 -5.05 2.26
C THR A 94 -3.28 -3.63 2.65
N ARG A 95 -4.14 -3.00 1.85
CA ARG A 95 -4.71 -1.69 2.15
C ARG A 95 -5.40 -1.69 3.51
N GLU A 96 -6.14 -2.75 3.83
CA GLU A 96 -6.89 -2.91 5.07
C GLU A 96 -5.94 -2.97 6.28
N SER A 97 -4.83 -3.71 6.14
CA SER A 97 -3.79 -3.79 7.17
C SER A 97 -3.12 -2.44 7.42
N TYR A 98 -2.82 -1.67 6.37
CA TYR A 98 -2.23 -0.33 6.50
C TYR A 98 -3.19 0.66 7.16
N LEU A 99 -4.47 0.64 6.77
CA LEU A 99 -5.50 1.49 7.37
C LEU A 99 -5.71 1.14 8.86
N ALA A 100 -5.68 -0.14 9.20
CA ALA A 100 -5.78 -0.59 10.58
C ALA A 100 -4.59 -0.10 11.42
N ALA A 101 -3.35 -0.25 10.93
CA ALA A 101 -2.17 0.22 11.65
C ALA A 101 -2.19 1.74 11.89
N ALA A 102 -2.58 2.53 10.89
CA ALA A 102 -2.73 3.97 11.04
C ALA A 102 -3.79 4.33 12.10
N ARG A 103 -4.92 3.61 12.13
CA ARG A 103 -5.96 3.77 13.17
C ARG A 103 -5.50 3.32 14.56
N MET A 104 -4.59 2.36 14.63
CA MET A 104 -3.96 1.90 15.87
C MET A 104 -2.84 2.83 16.36
N GLY A 105 -2.56 3.92 15.64
CA GLY A 105 -1.61 4.95 16.06
C GLY A 105 -0.17 4.74 15.60
N ALA A 106 0.07 3.81 14.66
CA ALA A 106 1.36 3.71 13.98
C ALA A 106 1.63 5.01 13.21
N GLY A 107 2.79 5.63 13.46
CA GLY A 107 3.24 6.82 12.74
C GLY A 107 4.03 6.50 11.48
N VAL A 108 4.50 5.27 11.36
CA VAL A 108 5.18 4.74 10.17
C VAL A 108 4.47 3.46 9.74
N ILE A 109 4.22 3.32 8.44
CA ILE A 109 3.74 2.08 7.83
C ILE A 109 4.90 1.52 7.02
N GLU A 110 5.27 0.29 7.33
CA GLU A 110 6.39 -0.39 6.71
C GLU A 110 5.91 -1.22 5.51
N CYS A 111 6.76 -1.26 4.48
CA CYS A 111 6.52 -1.95 3.22
C CYS A 111 7.82 -2.63 2.79
N ASP A 112 7.83 -3.97 2.81
CA ASP A 112 8.85 -4.78 2.17
C ASP A 112 8.66 -4.63 0.65
N VAL A 113 9.70 -4.20 -0.07
CA VAL A 113 9.58 -3.85 -1.49
C VAL A 113 10.11 -4.97 -2.36
N THR A 114 9.37 -5.29 -3.43
CA THR A 114 9.83 -6.15 -4.52
C THR A 114 9.48 -5.58 -5.90
N PHE A 115 10.09 -6.17 -6.95
CA PHE A 115 9.87 -5.85 -8.34
C PHE A 115 8.87 -6.81 -9.00
N THR A 116 8.01 -6.24 -9.83
CA THR A 116 7.26 -6.97 -10.86
C THR A 116 8.11 -7.24 -12.10
N LYS A 117 7.59 -8.01 -13.06
CA LYS A 117 8.25 -8.33 -14.34
C LYS A 117 8.62 -7.08 -15.15
N ASP A 118 7.75 -6.08 -15.13
CA ASP A 118 7.91 -4.78 -15.78
C ASP A 118 8.68 -3.76 -14.93
N LYS A 119 9.28 -4.20 -13.82
CA LYS A 119 10.17 -3.43 -12.92
C LYS A 119 9.47 -2.34 -12.10
N GLU A 120 8.17 -2.48 -11.88
CA GLU A 120 7.43 -1.64 -10.94
C GLU A 120 7.62 -2.14 -9.50
N LEU A 121 7.47 -1.23 -8.54
CA LEU A 121 7.64 -1.53 -7.11
C LEU A 121 6.29 -1.87 -6.45
N VAL A 122 6.24 -3.01 -5.76
CA VAL A 122 5.07 -3.43 -4.97
C VAL A 122 5.46 -3.82 -3.56
N CYS A 123 4.52 -3.64 -2.61
CA CYS A 123 4.71 -4.06 -1.23
C CYS A 123 4.44 -5.55 -1.08
N ARG A 124 5.48 -6.34 -0.84
CA ARG A 124 5.38 -7.76 -0.56
C ARG A 124 6.67 -8.28 0.10
N HIS A 125 6.50 -9.11 1.12
CA HIS A 125 7.62 -9.69 1.84
C HIS A 125 8.33 -10.82 1.08
N ALA A 126 7.59 -11.86 0.73
CA ALA A 126 8.15 -13.04 0.09
C ALA A 126 8.03 -12.98 -1.44
N GLN A 127 9.06 -13.50 -2.10
CA GLN A 127 9.20 -13.44 -3.55
C GLN A 127 8.52 -14.60 -4.27
N ASN A 128 8.36 -15.74 -3.60
CA ASN A 128 8.06 -17.04 -4.21
C ASN A 128 6.87 -17.75 -3.55
N ASP A 129 5.93 -17.00 -2.99
CA ASP A 129 4.81 -17.50 -2.18
C ASP A 129 3.44 -17.04 -2.70
N LEU A 130 3.36 -16.48 -3.91
CA LEU A 130 2.07 -16.06 -4.48
C LEU A 130 1.07 -17.22 -4.51
N HIS A 131 1.56 -18.43 -4.80
CA HIS A 131 0.76 -19.65 -4.88
C HIS A 131 0.14 -20.12 -3.56
N THR A 132 0.62 -19.65 -2.41
CA THR A 132 0.07 -20.03 -1.09
C THR A 132 -0.75 -18.92 -0.43
N THR A 133 -0.63 -17.67 -0.89
CA THR A 133 -1.18 -16.49 -0.21
C THR A 133 -2.14 -15.68 -1.07
N THR A 134 -2.26 -16.02 -2.36
CA THR A 134 -3.13 -15.34 -3.32
C THR A 134 -3.93 -16.36 -4.12
N ASN A 135 -4.82 -15.87 -4.99
CA ASN A 135 -5.60 -16.69 -5.91
C ASN A 135 -4.88 -16.95 -7.25
N VAL A 136 -3.56 -16.71 -7.36
CA VAL A 136 -2.81 -16.81 -8.63
C VAL A 136 -3.02 -18.13 -9.39
N LEU A 137 -3.13 -19.26 -8.68
CA LEU A 137 -3.34 -20.58 -9.28
C LEU A 137 -4.77 -20.79 -9.82
N THR A 138 -5.73 -19.97 -9.40
CA THR A 138 -7.12 -20.03 -9.86
C THR A 138 -7.37 -19.25 -11.14
N VAL A 139 -6.40 -18.43 -11.57
CA VAL A 139 -6.45 -17.63 -12.80
C VAL A 139 -5.52 -18.31 -13.82
N PRO A 140 -6.06 -19.02 -14.84
CA PRO A 140 -5.24 -19.83 -15.74
C PRO A 140 -4.09 -19.07 -16.42
N GLU A 141 -4.34 -17.82 -16.80
CA GLU A 141 -3.34 -16.95 -17.46
C GLU A 141 -2.17 -16.56 -16.54
N LEU A 142 -2.41 -16.48 -15.22
CA LEU A 142 -1.36 -16.21 -14.23
C LEU A 142 -0.68 -17.50 -13.78
N ALA A 143 -1.45 -18.58 -13.60
CA ALA A 143 -0.92 -19.89 -13.27
C ALA A 143 0.09 -20.39 -14.32
N ALA A 144 -0.13 -20.08 -15.60
CA ALA A 144 0.78 -20.41 -16.69
C ALA A 144 2.14 -19.67 -16.62
N LYS A 145 2.24 -18.58 -15.83
CA LYS A 145 3.47 -17.79 -15.67
C LYS A 145 4.33 -18.23 -14.50
N CYS A 146 3.83 -19.11 -13.64
CA CYS A 146 4.56 -19.60 -12.48
C CYS A 146 5.83 -20.35 -12.89
N VAL A 147 6.95 -20.09 -12.21
CA VAL A 147 8.23 -20.79 -12.41
C VAL A 147 8.07 -22.30 -12.31
N LYS A 148 7.31 -22.79 -11.31
CA LYS A 148 6.92 -24.20 -11.23
C LYS A 148 5.39 -24.30 -11.31
N PRO A 149 4.86 -25.02 -12.31
CA PRO A 149 3.42 -25.21 -12.42
C PRO A 149 2.88 -26.02 -11.24
N PHE A 150 1.57 -25.89 -11.01
CA PHE A 150 0.91 -26.65 -9.96
C PHE A 150 0.94 -28.15 -10.25
N THR A 151 1.44 -28.92 -9.29
CA THR A 151 1.38 -30.38 -9.24
C THR A 151 0.53 -30.78 -8.03
N PRO A 152 -0.56 -31.55 -8.22
CA PRO A 152 -1.43 -31.93 -7.11
C PRO A 152 -0.74 -32.93 -6.17
N ALA A 153 -1.24 -32.98 -4.93
CA ALA A 153 -0.80 -33.98 -3.97
C ALA A 153 -1.23 -35.40 -4.40
N THR A 154 -0.39 -36.39 -4.11
CA THR A 154 -0.69 -37.81 -4.32
C THR A 154 -0.77 -38.55 -3.00
N PHE A 155 -1.64 -39.54 -2.94
CA PHE A 155 -1.92 -40.33 -1.74
C PHE A 155 -1.85 -41.82 -2.08
N ASP A 156 -1.49 -42.65 -1.10
CA ASP A 156 -1.60 -44.10 -1.24
C ASP A 156 -3.05 -44.57 -1.09
N ALA A 157 -3.28 -45.87 -1.29
CA ALA A 157 -4.60 -46.47 -1.12
C ALA A 157 -5.16 -46.35 0.30
N GLY A 158 -4.30 -46.10 1.30
CA GLY A 158 -4.67 -45.87 2.70
C GLY A 158 -4.88 -44.40 3.05
N GLY A 159 -4.81 -43.48 2.08
CA GLY A 159 -4.98 -42.04 2.30
C GLY A 159 -3.76 -41.35 2.92
N LYS A 160 -2.61 -42.02 3.02
CA LYS A 160 -1.36 -41.39 3.47
C LYS A 160 -0.76 -40.57 2.33
N LEU A 161 -0.34 -39.35 2.66
CA LEU A 161 0.34 -38.47 1.72
C LEU A 161 1.64 -39.10 1.21
N LEU A 162 1.75 -39.28 -0.11
CA LEU A 162 2.97 -39.74 -0.79
C LEU A 162 3.79 -38.56 -1.30
N THR A 163 3.13 -37.58 -1.92
CA THR A 163 3.78 -36.38 -2.44
C THR A 163 2.90 -35.18 -2.17
N ALA A 164 3.47 -34.13 -1.57
CA ALA A 164 2.76 -32.88 -1.33
C ALA A 164 2.47 -32.15 -2.64
N ALA A 165 1.37 -31.41 -2.66
CA ALA A 165 1.13 -30.48 -3.76
C ALA A 165 2.25 -29.44 -3.80
N SER A 166 2.67 -29.06 -5.00
CA SER A 166 3.75 -28.07 -5.17
C SER A 166 3.44 -27.12 -6.31
N ALA A 167 3.89 -25.88 -6.16
CA ALA A 167 3.88 -24.84 -7.17
C ALA A 167 4.94 -23.80 -6.77
N GLU A 168 5.35 -22.94 -7.69
CA GLU A 168 6.20 -21.79 -7.37
C GLU A 168 5.86 -20.65 -8.31
N CYS A 169 5.15 -19.65 -7.80
CA CYS A 169 4.77 -18.44 -8.53
C CYS A 169 5.44 -17.25 -7.85
N ARG A 170 6.08 -16.36 -8.63
CA ARG A 170 6.83 -15.22 -8.11
C ARG A 170 6.26 -13.89 -8.58
N THR A 171 6.41 -12.85 -7.77
CA THR A 171 6.00 -11.48 -8.13
C THR A 171 6.72 -10.97 -9.37
N SER A 172 7.99 -11.39 -9.55
CA SER A 172 8.80 -11.07 -10.72
C SER A 172 8.30 -11.69 -12.03
N ASP A 173 7.33 -12.61 -12.00
CA ASP A 173 6.82 -13.31 -13.19
C ASP A 173 5.59 -12.61 -13.80
N ILE A 174 4.96 -11.69 -13.05
CA ILE A 174 3.74 -10.97 -13.42
C ILE A 174 3.98 -9.46 -13.54
N THR A 175 3.16 -8.76 -14.31
CA THR A 175 3.22 -7.30 -14.45
C THR A 175 2.52 -6.58 -13.29
N LEU A 176 2.72 -5.27 -13.13
CA LEU A 176 1.98 -4.49 -12.12
C LEU A 176 0.46 -4.55 -12.33
N ALA A 177 0.00 -4.60 -13.59
CA ALA A 177 -1.43 -4.68 -13.89
C ALA A 177 -2.05 -6.05 -13.53
N GLU A 178 -1.22 -7.08 -13.39
CA GLU A 178 -1.62 -8.43 -13.03
C GLU A 178 -1.55 -8.70 -11.53
N PHE A 179 -0.80 -7.88 -10.80
CA PHE A 179 -0.61 -7.94 -9.35
C PHE A 179 -1.84 -7.38 -8.61
#